data_AF-A0A254TE34-F1
#
_entry.id   AF-A0A254TE34-F1
#
_cell.length_a   1.000
_cell.length_b   1.000
_cell.length_c   1.000
_cell.angle_alpha   90.00
_cell.angle_beta   90.00
_cell.angle_gamma   90.00
#
_symmetry.space_group_name_H-M   'P 1'
#
loop_
_entity.id
_entity.type
_entity.pdbx_description
1 polymer ?
#
loop_
_entity_poly.entity_id
_entity_poly.type
_entity_poly.pdbx_seq_one_letter_code
_entity_poly.pdbx_strand_id
1 'polypeptide(L)'
;MNQGNETTSVAQDGQAAFIGLAPLMRQAFSGVDLKPLGAALIERSERNPRDAHTLMDLSTVLQLTGNRDIALATQAHALEMQQIYRVPAATGTPGIRLLAIMAPGDLMANTPLEFLLEESDVTLDMLYLTPGMDSIPELPDHDVLFVAIGESDENRALLEQLTEVTRHWPRPVLNAPDRIANLSRDRACSLLQGAPGIEIPKSVRIPRETLEQIGRDALPIGEVIGDGSFPIIVRPVGSHAGHGLEKIDSPHDIAAYLQGMPHAEFYVARFVDYRGADGLFRKYRIILIEGRPYVSHMAISSHWMIHYLNAGMTDSAEKRAEEARFMAGFDDEFAPRHAQAFQAITERLGLDYVGLDCGETADGKLLIFEADSDMIVHAMDPVDMFPYKQPQMRKLFAAFRTMLGNAAMRSNEAI
;
A
#
# COMPACT_ATOMS: atom_id res chain seq x y z
N MET A 1 52.83 2.29 -5.70
CA MET A 1 52.11 1.67 -6.82
C MET A 1 51.37 0.45 -6.28
N ASN A 2 50.08 0.62 -6.00
CA ASN A 2 49.12 -0.48 -5.97
C ASN A 2 47.75 0.17 -6.15
N GLN A 3 47.24 0.15 -7.38
CA GLN A 3 45.92 0.66 -7.71
C GLN A 3 44.91 -0.43 -7.34
N GLY A 4 43.95 -0.06 -6.48
CA GLY A 4 42.81 -0.89 -6.13
C GLY A 4 41.85 -0.97 -7.32
N ASN A 5 41.33 -2.17 -7.52
CA ASN A 5 40.35 -2.51 -8.54
C ASN A 5 38.99 -1.93 -8.12
N GLU A 6 38.55 -0.86 -8.77
CA GLU A 6 37.15 -0.45 -8.78
C GLU A 6 36.38 -1.39 -9.69
N THR A 7 35.51 -2.22 -9.13
CA THR A 7 34.54 -3.02 -9.87
C THR A 7 33.42 -2.11 -10.36
N THR A 8 33.65 -1.44 -11.49
CA THR A 8 32.59 -0.88 -12.31
C THR A 8 31.71 -2.03 -12.84
N SER A 9 30.43 -2.01 -12.47
CA SER A 9 29.37 -2.81 -13.07
C SER A 9 29.41 -2.64 -14.59
N VAL A 10 29.81 -3.69 -15.29
CA VAL A 10 29.74 -3.75 -16.75
C VAL A 10 28.27 -3.90 -17.09
N ALA A 11 27.67 -2.86 -17.69
CA ALA A 11 26.36 -2.99 -18.32
C ALA A 11 26.41 -4.19 -19.28
N GLN A 12 25.54 -5.18 -19.06
CA GLN A 12 25.44 -6.30 -19.99
C GLN A 12 25.04 -5.74 -21.35
N ASP A 13 25.87 -5.99 -22.36
CA ASP A 13 25.71 -5.49 -23.72
C ASP A 13 24.29 -5.85 -24.23
N GLY A 14 23.41 -4.84 -24.35
CA GLY A 14 22.02 -5.01 -24.79
C GLY A 14 20.91 -4.77 -23.76
N GLN A 15 21.19 -4.59 -22.45
CA GLN A 15 20.17 -4.29 -21.44
C GLN A 15 19.81 -2.78 -21.40
N ALA A 16 18.52 -2.44 -21.35
CA ALA A 16 18.07 -1.05 -21.25
C ALA A 16 18.33 -0.45 -19.86
N ALA A 17 18.31 0.88 -19.76
CA ALA A 17 18.09 1.52 -18.46
C ALA A 17 16.68 1.19 -17.97
N PHE A 18 16.56 0.80 -16.70
CA PHE A 18 15.28 0.54 -16.07
C PHE A 18 14.53 1.85 -15.82
N ILE A 19 13.28 1.94 -16.26
CA ILE A 19 12.46 3.15 -16.10
C ILE A 19 11.83 3.19 -14.70
N GLY A 20 11.24 2.08 -14.25
CA GLY A 20 10.62 1.98 -12.92
C GLY A 20 9.19 2.52 -12.84
N LEU A 21 8.52 2.23 -11.72
CA LEU A 21 7.12 2.57 -11.49
C LEU A 21 6.90 4.09 -11.40
N ALA A 22 7.77 4.83 -10.69
CA ALA A 22 7.54 6.26 -10.44
C ALA A 22 7.45 7.11 -11.73
N PRO A 23 8.40 7.02 -12.68
CA PRO A 23 8.30 7.79 -13.92
C PRO A 23 7.14 7.36 -14.82
N LEU A 24 6.83 6.05 -14.89
CA LEU A 24 5.72 5.53 -15.70
C LEU A 24 4.37 5.95 -15.14
N MET A 25 4.18 5.85 -13.82
CA MET A 25 2.95 6.28 -13.15
C MET A 25 2.76 7.79 -13.28
N ARG A 26 3.82 8.59 -13.19
CA ARG A 26 3.74 10.06 -13.37
C ARG A 26 3.24 10.44 -14.76
N GLN A 27 3.74 9.76 -15.80
CA GLN A 27 3.24 9.95 -17.17
C GLN A 27 1.75 9.61 -17.27
N ALA A 28 1.34 8.42 -16.81
CA ALA A 28 -0.05 8.02 -16.81
C ALA A 28 -0.96 9.01 -16.04
N PHE A 29 -0.53 9.43 -14.85
CA PHE A 29 -1.29 10.34 -13.98
C PHE A 29 -1.44 11.74 -14.60
N SER A 30 -0.44 12.18 -15.37
CA SER A 30 -0.50 13.44 -16.13
C SER A 30 -1.29 13.36 -17.45
N GLY A 31 -1.90 12.21 -17.74
CA GLY A 31 -2.70 12.00 -18.96
C GLY A 31 -1.89 11.73 -20.23
N VAL A 32 -0.59 11.41 -20.10
CA VAL A 32 0.23 10.98 -21.24
C VAL A 32 -0.21 9.59 -21.69
N ASP A 33 -0.45 9.43 -22.99
CA ASP A 33 -0.75 8.11 -23.58
C ASP A 33 0.52 7.23 -23.55
N LEU A 34 0.48 6.14 -22.78
CA LEU A 34 1.59 5.20 -22.67
C LEU A 34 1.65 4.17 -23.81
N LYS A 35 0.65 4.10 -24.70
CA LYS A 35 0.64 3.12 -25.81
C LYS A 35 1.86 3.21 -26.74
N PRO A 36 2.36 4.40 -27.12
CA PRO A 36 3.58 4.49 -27.94
C PRO A 36 4.81 3.91 -27.23
N LEU A 37 4.94 4.14 -25.93
CA LEU A 37 6.02 3.55 -25.12
C LEU A 37 5.86 2.03 -25.04
N GLY A 38 4.65 1.53 -24.80
CA GLY A 38 4.36 0.10 -24.80
C GLY A 38 4.74 -0.58 -26.13
N ALA A 39 4.40 0.03 -27.27
CA ALA A 39 4.78 -0.49 -28.59
C ALA A 39 6.30 -0.54 -28.78
N ALA A 40 7.03 0.50 -28.33
CA ALA A 40 8.49 0.54 -28.40
C ALA A 40 9.14 -0.53 -27.50
N LEU A 41 8.58 -0.78 -26.31
CA LEU A 41 9.05 -1.82 -25.41
C LEU A 41 8.79 -3.22 -25.97
N ILE A 42 7.64 -3.45 -26.62
CA ILE A 42 7.35 -4.71 -27.34
C ILE A 42 8.39 -4.95 -28.44
N GLU A 43 8.57 -3.99 -29.36
CA GLU A 43 9.53 -4.13 -30.46
C GLU A 43 10.96 -4.35 -29.95
N ARG A 44 11.33 -3.72 -28.83
CA ARG A 44 12.63 -3.92 -28.19
C ARG A 44 12.76 -5.31 -27.58
N SER A 45 11.73 -5.82 -26.92
CA SER A 45 11.72 -7.16 -26.32
C SER A 45 11.88 -8.27 -27.36
N GLU A 46 11.32 -8.07 -28.56
CA GLU A 46 11.52 -8.98 -29.70
C GLU A 46 12.98 -8.97 -30.20
N ARG A 47 13.60 -7.78 -30.22
CA ARG A 47 15.01 -7.62 -30.63
C ARG A 47 16.02 -8.05 -29.56
N ASN A 48 15.65 -7.97 -28.28
CA ASN A 48 16.51 -8.29 -27.14
C ASN A 48 15.75 -9.18 -26.13
N PRO A 49 15.53 -10.47 -26.44
CA PRO A 49 14.66 -11.35 -25.63
C PRO A 49 15.15 -11.63 -24.20
N ARG A 50 16.36 -11.19 -23.84
CA ARG A 50 16.94 -11.34 -22.49
C ARG A 50 17.00 -10.01 -21.71
N ASP A 51 16.41 -8.94 -22.24
CA ASP A 51 16.37 -7.64 -21.57
C ASP A 51 15.24 -7.61 -20.52
N ALA A 52 15.57 -8.06 -19.31
CA ALA A 52 14.64 -8.13 -18.19
C ALA A 52 14.10 -6.75 -17.74
N HIS A 53 14.85 -5.67 -17.97
CA HIS A 53 14.37 -4.31 -17.67
C HIS A 53 13.24 -3.91 -18.63
N THR A 54 13.43 -4.15 -19.93
CA THR A 54 12.40 -3.89 -20.93
C THR A 54 11.10 -4.64 -20.63
N LEU A 55 11.19 -5.91 -20.22
CA LEU A 55 10.01 -6.71 -19.85
C LEU A 55 9.33 -6.20 -18.56
N MET A 56 10.10 -5.82 -17.54
CA MET A 56 9.54 -5.26 -16.30
C MET A 56 8.84 -3.91 -16.53
N ASP A 57 9.46 -3.03 -17.32
CA ASP A 57 8.84 -1.74 -17.71
C ASP A 57 7.59 -1.97 -18.59
N LEU A 58 7.63 -2.95 -19.50
CA LEU A 58 6.46 -3.33 -20.31
C LEU A 58 5.32 -3.85 -19.44
N SER A 59 5.62 -4.71 -18.46
CA SER A 59 4.63 -5.18 -17.50
C SER A 59 3.96 -3.99 -16.81
N THR A 60 4.75 -3.04 -16.29
CA THR A 60 4.22 -1.84 -15.62
C THR A 60 3.31 -1.03 -16.55
N VAL A 61 3.72 -0.78 -17.80
CA VAL A 61 2.87 -0.09 -18.80
C VAL A 61 1.57 -0.85 -19.07
N LEU A 62 1.63 -2.19 -19.18
CA LEU A 62 0.44 -3.01 -19.40
C LEU A 62 -0.52 -2.96 -18.21
N GLN A 63 -0.02 -2.92 -16.97
CA GLN A 63 -0.84 -2.71 -15.77
C GLN A 63 -1.54 -1.34 -15.82
N LEU A 64 -0.78 -0.28 -16.10
CA LEU A 64 -1.28 1.09 -16.18
C LEU A 64 -2.28 1.33 -17.31
N THR A 65 -2.28 0.46 -18.34
CA THR A 65 -3.20 0.51 -19.48
C THR A 65 -4.34 -0.51 -19.39
N GLY A 66 -4.47 -1.23 -18.26
CA GLY A 66 -5.61 -2.12 -17.97
C GLY A 66 -5.48 -3.56 -18.49
N ASN A 67 -4.30 -3.99 -18.95
CA ASN A 67 -4.06 -5.33 -19.50
C ASN A 67 -3.49 -6.30 -18.44
N ARG A 68 -4.21 -6.49 -17.33
CA ARG A 68 -3.72 -7.16 -16.11
C ARG A 68 -3.06 -8.52 -16.37
N ASP A 69 -3.77 -9.46 -16.99
CA ASP A 69 -3.28 -10.84 -17.12
C ASP A 69 -1.99 -10.93 -17.95
N ILE A 70 -1.94 -10.17 -19.05
CA ILE A 70 -0.73 -10.08 -19.88
C ILE A 70 0.39 -9.41 -19.09
N ALA A 71 0.09 -8.35 -18.36
CA ALA A 71 1.08 -7.65 -17.54
C ALA A 71 1.74 -8.56 -16.50
N LEU A 72 0.95 -9.38 -15.79
CA LEU A 72 1.46 -10.32 -14.80
C LEU A 72 2.26 -11.46 -15.44
N ALA A 73 1.83 -11.96 -16.60
CA ALA A 73 2.62 -12.95 -17.35
C ALA A 73 3.96 -12.36 -17.84
N THR A 74 3.97 -11.11 -18.32
CA THR A 74 5.19 -10.39 -18.71
C THR A 74 6.10 -10.15 -17.51
N GLN A 75 5.53 -9.81 -16.33
CA GLN A 75 6.30 -9.66 -15.09
C GLN A 75 6.97 -10.97 -14.69
N ALA A 76 6.21 -12.08 -14.67
CA ALA A 76 6.73 -13.39 -14.33
C ALA A 76 7.92 -13.77 -15.23
N HIS A 77 7.80 -13.50 -16.53
CA HIS A 77 8.89 -13.75 -17.47
C HIS A 77 10.13 -12.88 -17.23
N ALA A 78 9.94 -11.60 -16.86
CA ALA A 78 11.05 -10.74 -16.45
C ALA A 78 11.77 -11.30 -15.20
N LEU A 79 10.98 -11.78 -14.23
CA LEU A 79 11.45 -12.33 -12.96
C LEU A 79 12.10 -13.71 -13.08
N GLU A 80 11.84 -14.47 -14.15
CA GLU A 80 12.61 -15.68 -14.49
C GLU A 80 14.05 -15.33 -14.91
N MET A 81 14.26 -14.15 -15.50
CA MET A 81 15.57 -13.71 -15.99
C MET A 81 16.39 -12.98 -14.94
N GLN A 82 15.75 -12.11 -14.16
CA GLN A 82 16.40 -11.24 -13.19
C GLN A 82 15.45 -10.92 -12.04
N GLN A 83 15.93 -11.04 -10.81
CA GLN A 83 15.11 -10.83 -9.61
C GLN A 83 15.39 -9.50 -8.91
N ILE A 84 16.51 -8.83 -9.24
CA ILE A 84 16.90 -7.56 -8.62
C ILE A 84 16.79 -6.43 -9.64
N TYR A 85 16.04 -5.38 -9.30
CA TYR A 85 15.90 -4.17 -10.11
C TYR A 85 16.34 -2.95 -9.30
N ARG A 86 17.15 -2.08 -9.90
CA ARG A 86 17.75 -0.94 -9.20
C ARG A 86 17.17 0.37 -9.69
N VAL A 87 16.72 1.20 -8.75
CA VAL A 87 16.45 2.62 -8.95
C VAL A 87 17.59 3.42 -8.30
N PRO A 88 18.41 4.13 -9.08
CA PRO A 88 19.55 4.87 -8.54
C PRO A 88 19.10 6.10 -7.75
N ALA A 89 19.88 6.51 -6.76
CA ALA A 89 19.72 7.80 -6.08
C ALA A 89 19.74 8.96 -7.09
N ALA A 90 18.89 9.97 -6.89
CA ALA A 90 18.75 11.09 -7.82
C ALA A 90 20.05 11.91 -8.00
N THR A 91 20.89 11.94 -6.96
CA THR A 91 22.20 12.63 -6.95
C THR A 91 23.31 11.81 -7.61
N GLY A 92 23.07 10.54 -7.95
CA GLY A 92 24.06 9.60 -8.48
C GLY A 92 25.05 9.04 -7.43
N THR A 93 25.06 9.55 -6.20
CA THR A 93 25.86 8.99 -5.08
C THR A 93 24.92 8.65 -3.93
N PRO A 94 24.85 7.37 -3.51
CA PRO A 94 23.92 6.95 -2.47
C PRO A 94 24.34 7.50 -1.10
N GLY A 95 23.44 8.22 -0.43
CA GLY A 95 23.52 8.48 1.00
C GLY A 95 23.02 7.30 1.84
N ILE A 96 22.09 6.50 1.30
CA ILE A 96 21.61 5.23 1.89
C ILE A 96 21.38 4.22 0.75
N ARG A 97 21.74 2.96 0.99
CA ARG A 97 21.40 1.83 0.11
C ARG A 97 20.30 1.00 0.77
N LEU A 98 19.12 1.01 0.15
CA LEU A 98 17.94 0.30 0.61
C LEU A 98 17.75 -0.97 -0.21
N LEU A 99 17.71 -2.13 0.45
CA LEU A 99 17.22 -3.36 -0.16
C LEU A 99 15.75 -3.55 0.24
N ALA A 100 14.87 -3.64 -0.75
CA ALA A 100 13.47 -3.94 -0.55
C ALA A 100 13.16 -5.38 -0.99
N ILE A 101 12.52 -6.15 -0.11
CA ILE A 101 11.95 -7.45 -0.49
C ILE A 101 10.55 -7.23 -1.04
N MET A 102 10.33 -7.71 -2.25
CA MET A 102 9.10 -7.57 -3.02
C MET A 102 8.50 -8.94 -3.36
N ALA A 103 7.19 -9.00 -3.51
CA ALA A 103 6.46 -10.13 -4.09
C ALA A 103 6.10 -9.81 -5.55
N PRO A 104 6.03 -10.82 -6.45
CA PRO A 104 5.39 -10.64 -7.74
C PRO A 104 3.90 -10.28 -7.55
N GLY A 105 3.34 -9.49 -8.45
CA GLY A 105 1.96 -9.08 -8.37
C GLY A 105 1.67 -7.75 -9.04
N ASP A 106 0.46 -7.27 -8.80
CA ASP A 106 0.02 -5.99 -9.32
C ASP A 106 0.65 -4.80 -8.58
N LEU A 107 0.31 -3.58 -9.00
CA LEU A 107 0.77 -2.34 -8.37
C LEU A 107 0.37 -2.16 -6.90
N MET A 108 -0.49 -3.03 -6.36
CA MET A 108 -0.89 -3.05 -4.95
C MET A 108 -0.26 -4.20 -4.17
N ALA A 109 0.52 -5.09 -4.79
CA ALA A 109 1.14 -6.22 -4.09
C ALA A 109 2.30 -5.82 -3.15
N ASN A 110 2.82 -4.59 -3.32
CA ASN A 110 3.96 -4.08 -2.58
C ASN A 110 3.83 -2.59 -2.29
N THR A 111 4.50 -2.14 -1.24
CA THR A 111 4.71 -0.73 -0.93
C THR A 111 5.43 -0.07 -2.09
N PRO A 112 4.87 0.98 -2.73
CA PRO A 112 5.48 1.62 -3.89
C PRO A 112 6.58 2.59 -3.47
N LEU A 113 7.68 2.04 -2.96
CA LEU A 113 8.81 2.77 -2.38
C LEU A 113 9.43 3.81 -3.33
N GLU A 114 9.37 3.56 -4.64
CA GLU A 114 9.84 4.50 -5.65
C GLU A 114 9.20 5.88 -5.49
N PHE A 115 7.91 5.98 -5.16
CA PHE A 115 7.23 7.27 -4.95
C PHE A 115 7.74 8.00 -3.71
N LEU A 116 8.12 7.28 -2.66
CA LEU A 116 8.61 7.86 -1.40
C LEU A 116 10.07 8.34 -1.51
N LEU A 117 10.79 7.84 -2.51
CA LEU A 117 12.23 8.07 -2.72
C LEU A 117 12.53 8.98 -3.91
N GLU A 118 11.51 9.49 -4.60
CA GLU A 118 11.71 10.46 -5.69
C GLU A 118 12.56 11.64 -5.20
N GLU A 119 13.57 12.02 -6.00
CA GLU A 119 14.51 13.11 -5.70
C GLU A 119 15.36 12.92 -4.43
N SER A 120 15.34 11.74 -3.80
CA SER A 120 16.14 11.43 -2.62
C SER A 120 17.58 10.97 -2.94
N ASP A 121 18.41 10.90 -1.90
CA ASP A 121 19.75 10.34 -1.95
C ASP A 121 19.80 8.82 -1.72
N VAL A 122 18.65 8.14 -1.77
CA VAL A 122 18.54 6.70 -1.51
C VAL A 122 18.64 5.93 -2.84
N THR A 123 19.55 4.98 -2.92
CA THR A 123 19.49 3.94 -3.97
C THR A 123 18.60 2.81 -3.48
N LEU A 124 17.62 2.43 -4.30
CA LEU A 124 16.69 1.34 -4.02
C LEU A 124 17.03 0.12 -4.88
N ASP A 125 17.35 -0.99 -4.24
CA ASP A 125 17.42 -2.32 -4.85
C ASP A 125 16.16 -3.10 -4.49
N MET A 126 15.38 -3.50 -5.49
CA MET A 126 14.14 -4.28 -5.32
C MET A 126 14.41 -5.75 -5.64
N LEU A 127 14.44 -6.60 -4.61
CA LEU A 127 14.56 -8.05 -4.73
C LEU A 127 13.17 -8.69 -4.74
N TYR A 128 12.76 -9.20 -5.89
CA TYR A 128 11.52 -9.97 -6.04
C TYR A 128 11.74 -11.43 -5.67
N LEU A 129 10.96 -11.92 -4.71
CA LEU A 129 10.95 -13.34 -4.32
C LEU A 129 9.76 -14.03 -4.95
N THR A 130 10.01 -14.90 -5.93
CA THR A 130 8.97 -15.69 -6.59
C THR A 130 8.85 -17.08 -5.95
N PRO A 131 7.62 -17.63 -5.83
CA PRO A 131 7.44 -19.01 -5.40
C PRO A 131 8.20 -19.98 -6.31
N GLY A 132 8.96 -20.92 -5.73
CA GLY A 132 9.69 -21.94 -6.48
C GLY A 132 11.08 -21.53 -6.96
N MET A 133 11.64 -20.41 -6.47
CA MET A 133 13.05 -20.09 -6.72
C MET A 133 13.98 -21.16 -6.12
N ASP A 134 14.87 -21.72 -6.95
CA ASP A 134 15.87 -22.71 -6.54
C ASP A 134 17.01 -22.08 -5.70
N SER A 135 17.30 -20.79 -5.92
CA SER A 135 18.34 -20.05 -5.21
C SER A 135 18.06 -18.54 -5.22
N ILE A 136 18.48 -17.85 -4.15
CA ILE A 136 18.45 -16.39 -4.07
C ILE A 136 19.71 -15.85 -4.78
N PRO A 137 19.59 -14.80 -5.62
CA PRO A 137 20.76 -14.17 -6.24
C PRO A 137 21.72 -13.59 -5.18
N GLU A 138 22.95 -13.28 -5.60
CA GLU A 138 23.87 -12.52 -4.76
C GLU A 138 23.26 -11.16 -4.42
N LEU A 139 23.17 -10.87 -3.12
CA LEU A 139 22.52 -9.66 -2.64
C LEU A 139 23.45 -8.45 -2.78
N PRO A 140 22.96 -7.30 -3.27
CA PRO A 140 23.72 -6.08 -3.22
C PRO A 140 23.99 -5.69 -1.77
N ASP A 141 25.18 -5.16 -1.49
CA ASP A 141 25.45 -4.60 -0.17
C ASP A 141 24.54 -3.39 0.07
N HIS A 142 23.93 -3.37 1.25
CA HIS A 142 22.86 -2.47 1.63
C HIS A 142 22.99 -2.11 3.11
N ASP A 143 22.40 -0.98 3.48
CA ASP A 143 22.47 -0.45 4.85
C ASP A 143 21.21 -0.82 5.65
N VAL A 144 20.07 -0.96 4.97
CA VAL A 144 18.76 -1.28 5.56
C VAL A 144 18.00 -2.25 4.66
N LEU A 145 17.30 -3.20 5.27
CA LEU A 145 16.29 -4.03 4.62
C LEU A 145 14.89 -3.49 4.90
N PHE A 146 14.05 -3.36 3.88
CA PHE A 146 12.63 -3.05 4.02
C PHE A 146 11.79 -4.18 3.42
N VAL A 147 10.84 -4.71 4.18
CA VAL A 147 9.89 -5.70 3.64
C VAL A 147 8.72 -4.93 3.05
N ALA A 148 8.65 -4.87 1.72
CA ALA A 148 7.65 -4.08 1.02
C ALA A 148 6.38 -4.87 0.68
N ILE A 149 6.41 -6.19 0.82
CA ILE A 149 5.28 -7.10 0.53
C ILE A 149 4.03 -6.68 1.30
N GLY A 150 2.91 -6.54 0.60
CA GLY A 150 1.58 -6.29 1.18
C GLY A 150 0.95 -7.53 1.82
N GLU A 151 0.05 -7.33 2.78
CA GLU A 151 -0.71 -8.43 3.38
C GLU A 151 -1.76 -8.97 2.41
N SER A 152 -1.71 -10.27 2.12
CA SER A 152 -2.73 -10.95 1.33
C SER A 152 -2.71 -12.46 1.57
N ASP A 153 -3.77 -13.15 1.14
CA ASP A 153 -3.80 -14.61 1.17
C ASP A 153 -2.68 -15.21 0.31
N GLU A 154 -2.36 -14.57 -0.82
CA GLU A 154 -1.29 -14.95 -1.74
C GLU A 154 0.10 -14.80 -1.11
N ASN A 155 0.31 -13.72 -0.35
CA ASN A 155 1.61 -13.39 0.24
C ASN A 155 1.85 -14.03 1.62
N ARG A 156 0.81 -14.58 2.28
CA ARG A 156 0.90 -15.13 3.64
C ARG A 156 2.03 -16.13 3.83
N ALA A 157 2.14 -17.11 2.94
CA ALA A 157 3.19 -18.14 3.05
C ALA A 157 4.60 -17.53 2.90
N LEU A 158 4.76 -16.52 2.04
CA LEU A 158 6.02 -15.82 1.85
C LEU A 158 6.39 -14.97 3.09
N LEU A 159 5.43 -14.25 3.68
CA LEU A 159 5.62 -13.48 4.91
C LEU A 159 6.01 -14.39 6.10
N GLU A 160 5.39 -15.56 6.22
CA GLU A 160 5.74 -16.56 7.24
C GLU A 160 7.18 -17.07 7.07
N GLN A 161 7.59 -17.40 5.84
CA GLN A 161 8.96 -17.81 5.55
C GLN A 161 9.98 -16.69 5.84
N LEU A 162 9.65 -15.46 5.43
CA LEU A 162 10.51 -14.30 5.65
C LEU A 162 10.66 -13.94 7.12
N THR A 163 9.69 -14.28 7.98
CA THR A 163 9.82 -14.06 9.43
C THR A 163 11.06 -14.75 9.99
N GLU A 164 11.34 -15.99 9.59
CA GLU A 164 12.53 -16.71 10.09
C GLU A 164 13.83 -16.19 9.47
N VAL A 165 13.79 -15.80 8.19
CA VAL A 165 14.94 -15.21 7.47
C VAL A 165 15.33 -13.86 8.08
N THR A 166 14.35 -12.99 8.31
CA THR A 166 14.58 -11.61 8.76
C THR A 166 15.06 -11.53 10.21
N ARG A 167 14.73 -12.51 11.07
CA ARG A 167 15.25 -12.61 12.44
C ARG A 167 16.78 -12.64 12.53
N HIS A 168 17.42 -13.18 11.50
CA HIS A 168 18.88 -13.34 11.45
C HIS A 168 19.51 -12.47 10.36
N TRP A 169 18.77 -11.48 9.83
CA TRP A 169 19.27 -10.61 8.78
C TRP A 169 20.44 -9.77 9.30
N PRO A 170 21.53 -9.63 8.52
CA PRO A 170 22.75 -8.94 8.99
C PRO A 170 22.61 -7.41 9.08
N ARG A 171 21.50 -6.85 8.58
CA ARG A 171 21.20 -5.41 8.58
C ARG A 171 19.88 -5.13 9.32
N PRO A 172 19.63 -3.90 9.78
CA PRO A 172 18.34 -3.50 10.31
C PRO A 172 17.21 -3.81 9.34
N VAL A 173 16.16 -4.44 9.85
CA VAL A 173 14.94 -4.78 9.09
C VAL A 173 13.83 -3.82 9.51
N LEU A 174 13.20 -3.19 8.53
CA LEU A 174 12.01 -2.36 8.69
C LEU A 174 10.78 -3.10 8.18
N ASN A 175 9.66 -2.89 8.88
CA ASN A 175 8.39 -3.57 8.68
C ASN A 175 8.52 -5.11 8.75
N ALA A 176 8.71 -5.64 9.95
CA ALA A 176 8.90 -7.07 10.13
C ALA A 176 7.76 -7.92 9.52
N PRO A 177 8.05 -9.03 8.80
CA PRO A 177 7.03 -9.81 8.08
C PRO A 177 5.90 -10.36 8.95
N ASP A 178 6.20 -10.74 10.20
CA ASP A 178 5.21 -11.23 11.17
C ASP A 178 4.21 -10.14 11.57
N ARG A 179 4.61 -8.87 11.50
CA ARG A 179 3.77 -7.71 11.78
C ARG A 179 2.90 -7.35 10.59
N ILE A 180 3.46 -7.39 9.38
CA ILE A 180 2.69 -7.22 8.14
C ILE A 180 1.58 -8.28 8.05
N ALA A 181 1.87 -9.54 8.38
CA ALA A 181 0.90 -10.64 8.35
C ALA A 181 -0.29 -10.49 9.33
N ASN A 182 -0.28 -9.46 10.20
CA ASN A 182 -1.39 -9.11 11.08
C ASN A 182 -2.29 -7.99 10.55
N LEU A 183 -2.01 -7.46 9.35
CA LEU A 183 -2.78 -6.37 8.73
C LEU A 183 -4.08 -6.85 8.06
N SER A 184 -4.32 -8.16 8.00
CA SER A 184 -5.60 -8.70 7.52
C SER A 184 -6.76 -8.10 8.32
N ARG A 185 -7.90 -7.87 7.67
CA ARG A 185 -9.03 -7.12 8.27
C ARG A 185 -9.49 -7.68 9.61
N ASP A 186 -9.54 -9.01 9.73
CA ASP A 186 -9.91 -9.74 10.94
C ASP A 186 -8.83 -9.69 12.03
N ARG A 187 -7.55 -9.75 11.66
CA ARG A 187 -6.44 -9.67 12.62
C ARG A 187 -6.19 -8.24 13.09
N ALA A 188 -6.14 -7.27 12.18
CA ALA A 188 -5.96 -5.87 12.47
C ALA A 188 -7.09 -5.35 13.38
N CYS A 189 -8.35 -5.71 13.11
CA CYS A 189 -9.44 -5.35 14.01
C CYS A 189 -9.26 -6.00 15.38
N SER A 190 -8.88 -7.27 15.45
CA SER A 190 -8.66 -7.97 16.72
C SER A 190 -7.55 -7.34 17.55
N LEU A 191 -6.44 -6.92 16.92
CA LEU A 191 -5.36 -6.20 17.59
C LEU A 191 -5.82 -4.83 18.10
N LEU A 192 -6.57 -4.08 17.30
CA LEU A 192 -6.98 -2.72 17.65
C LEU A 192 -8.25 -2.64 18.50
N GLN A 193 -8.97 -3.75 18.71
CA GLN A 193 -10.20 -3.78 19.51
C GLN A 193 -9.98 -3.21 20.92
N GLY A 194 -10.87 -2.31 21.33
CA GLY A 194 -10.80 -1.65 22.64
C GLY A 194 -9.60 -0.73 22.84
N ALA A 195 -8.87 -0.37 21.79
CA ALA A 195 -7.85 0.68 21.86
C ALA A 195 -8.48 2.05 22.16
N PRO A 196 -7.86 2.86 23.04
CA PRO A 196 -8.40 4.16 23.40
C PRO A 196 -8.42 5.11 22.21
N GLY A 197 -9.52 5.87 22.06
CA GLY A 197 -9.71 6.84 20.98
C GLY A 197 -9.99 6.22 19.60
N ILE A 198 -10.12 4.89 19.50
CA ILE A 198 -10.34 4.16 18.24
C ILE A 198 -11.76 3.60 18.21
N GLU A 199 -12.40 3.73 17.06
CA GLU A 199 -13.55 2.93 16.66
C GLU A 199 -13.09 1.99 15.53
N ILE A 200 -13.23 0.68 15.73
CA ILE A 200 -12.99 -0.30 14.68
C ILE A 200 -14.04 -1.42 14.84
N PRO A 201 -14.96 -1.60 13.87
CA PRO A 201 -15.88 -2.72 13.89
C PRO A 201 -15.15 -4.06 13.90
N LYS A 202 -15.72 -5.07 14.54
CA LYS A 202 -15.23 -6.44 14.32
C LYS A 202 -15.48 -6.82 12.86
N SER A 203 -14.41 -7.22 12.19
CA SER A 203 -14.45 -7.78 10.84
C SER A 203 -14.20 -9.28 10.93
N VAL A 204 -15.13 -10.08 10.42
CA VAL A 204 -15.03 -11.54 10.41
C VAL A 204 -15.00 -12.05 8.99
N ARG A 205 -14.13 -13.02 8.72
CA ARG A 205 -14.12 -13.78 7.47
C ARG A 205 -15.07 -14.97 7.60
N ILE A 206 -16.07 -15.06 6.74
CA ILE A 206 -17.06 -16.14 6.75
C ILE A 206 -17.22 -16.76 5.36
N PRO A 207 -17.55 -18.06 5.27
CA PRO A 207 -17.85 -18.69 4.00
C PRO A 207 -19.22 -18.23 3.48
N ARG A 208 -19.41 -18.34 2.16
CA ARG A 208 -20.65 -17.97 1.46
C ARG A 208 -21.88 -18.60 2.10
N GLU A 209 -21.80 -19.86 2.49
CA GLU A 209 -22.91 -20.61 3.08
C GLU A 209 -23.41 -19.98 4.38
N THR A 210 -22.50 -19.41 5.20
CA THR A 210 -22.87 -18.67 6.41
C THR A 210 -23.61 -17.39 6.05
N LEU A 211 -23.15 -16.66 5.03
CA LEU A 211 -23.83 -15.46 4.55
C LEU A 211 -25.22 -15.79 3.98
N GLU A 212 -25.38 -16.91 3.26
CA GLU A 212 -26.67 -17.42 2.78
C GLU A 212 -27.62 -17.86 3.91
N GLN A 213 -27.10 -18.35 5.04
CA GLN A 213 -27.90 -18.64 6.23
C GLN A 213 -28.42 -17.35 6.87
N ILE A 214 -27.57 -16.32 6.98
CA ILE A 214 -27.98 -14.99 7.45
C ILE A 214 -29.07 -14.44 6.52
N GLY A 215 -28.90 -14.52 5.20
CA GLY A 215 -29.88 -14.00 4.24
C GLY A 215 -31.25 -14.69 4.23
N ARG A 216 -31.34 -15.88 4.86
CA ARG A 216 -32.58 -16.64 5.05
C ARG A 216 -33.13 -16.53 6.48
N ASP A 217 -32.58 -15.63 7.30
CA ASP A 217 -32.87 -15.49 8.73
C ASP A 217 -32.66 -16.78 9.54
N ALA A 218 -31.83 -17.70 9.06
CA ALA A 218 -31.52 -18.96 9.74
C ALA A 218 -30.38 -18.82 10.76
N LEU A 219 -29.59 -17.74 10.66
CA LEU A 219 -28.51 -17.40 11.58
C LEU A 219 -28.51 -15.88 11.82
N PRO A 220 -28.69 -15.40 13.07
CA PRO A 220 -28.65 -13.97 13.36
C PRO A 220 -27.26 -13.38 13.12
N ILE A 221 -27.18 -12.24 12.44
CA ILE A 221 -25.90 -11.56 12.17
C ILE A 221 -25.10 -11.24 13.45
N GLY A 222 -25.80 -10.92 14.54
CA GLY A 222 -25.19 -10.62 15.83
C GLY A 222 -24.42 -11.79 16.44
N GLU A 223 -24.80 -13.04 16.13
CA GLU A 223 -24.05 -14.23 16.55
C GLU A 223 -22.75 -14.42 15.74
N VAL A 224 -22.65 -13.79 14.57
CA VAL A 224 -21.50 -13.90 13.65
C VAL A 224 -20.49 -12.78 13.90
N ILE A 225 -20.92 -11.52 13.92
CA ILE A 225 -20.00 -10.38 14.11
C ILE A 225 -19.78 -10.03 15.59
N GLY A 226 -20.74 -10.36 16.46
CA GLY A 226 -20.61 -10.21 17.92
C GLY A 226 -20.61 -8.77 18.45
N ASP A 227 -20.65 -7.73 17.61
CA ASP A 227 -20.63 -6.32 18.03
C ASP A 227 -21.62 -5.42 17.27
N GLY A 228 -22.63 -5.98 16.60
CA GLY A 228 -23.60 -5.17 15.86
C GLY A 228 -24.75 -5.94 15.23
N SER A 229 -25.54 -5.18 14.46
CA SER A 229 -26.64 -5.66 13.63
C SER A 229 -26.54 -5.03 12.24
N PHE A 230 -27.52 -5.29 11.40
CA PHE A 230 -27.70 -4.52 10.18
C PHE A 230 -27.86 -3.02 10.48
N PRO A 231 -27.42 -2.11 9.57
CA PRO A 231 -26.74 -2.43 8.31
C PRO A 231 -25.33 -2.98 8.50
N ILE A 232 -24.93 -3.89 7.62
CA ILE A 232 -23.57 -4.45 7.56
C ILE A 232 -22.85 -4.01 6.28
N ILE A 233 -21.53 -4.10 6.28
CA ILE A 233 -20.72 -4.09 5.07
C ILE A 233 -20.25 -5.50 4.76
N VAL A 234 -20.31 -5.88 3.49
CA VAL A 234 -19.88 -7.19 3.00
C VAL A 234 -18.90 -6.98 1.85
N ARG A 235 -17.76 -7.68 1.90
CA ARG A 235 -16.70 -7.58 0.89
C ARG A 235 -16.18 -8.97 0.54
N PRO A 236 -16.01 -9.33 -0.74
CA PRO A 236 -15.36 -10.57 -1.11
C PRO A 236 -13.89 -10.58 -0.68
N VAL A 237 -13.41 -11.72 -0.18
CA VAL A 237 -11.97 -11.90 0.09
C VAL A 237 -11.17 -11.77 -1.22
N GLY A 238 -9.98 -11.14 -1.16
CA GLY A 238 -9.11 -10.90 -2.31
C GLY A 238 -9.55 -9.73 -3.21
N SER A 239 -10.68 -9.08 -2.92
CA SER A 239 -11.07 -7.86 -3.63
C SER A 239 -10.23 -6.66 -3.16
N HIS A 240 -9.96 -5.73 -4.06
CA HIS A 240 -9.25 -4.46 -3.80
C HIS A 240 -10.09 -3.26 -4.27
N ALA A 241 -9.74 -2.06 -3.83
CA ALA A 241 -10.35 -0.80 -4.28
C ALA A 241 -11.90 -0.76 -4.22
N GLY A 242 -12.51 -1.45 -3.25
CA GLY A 242 -13.96 -1.47 -3.05
C GLY A 242 -14.74 -2.37 -4.03
N HIS A 243 -14.08 -3.16 -4.89
CA HIS A 243 -14.78 -4.05 -5.81
C HIS A 243 -15.62 -5.10 -5.06
N GLY A 244 -16.94 -5.07 -5.26
CA GLY A 244 -17.88 -5.96 -4.58
C GLY A 244 -18.13 -5.63 -3.10
N LEU A 245 -17.55 -4.55 -2.58
CA LEU A 245 -17.88 -4.03 -1.25
C LEU A 245 -19.24 -3.36 -1.30
N GLU A 246 -20.19 -3.85 -0.51
CA GLU A 246 -21.56 -3.34 -0.47
C GLU A 246 -22.03 -3.12 0.96
N LYS A 247 -22.93 -2.15 1.14
CA LYS A 247 -23.68 -1.97 2.38
C LYS A 247 -25.01 -2.70 2.22
N ILE A 248 -25.28 -3.63 3.13
CA ILE A 248 -26.50 -4.43 3.15
C ILE A 248 -27.35 -3.96 4.33
N ASP A 249 -28.57 -3.48 4.04
CA ASP A 249 -29.46 -2.88 5.04
C ASP A 249 -30.31 -3.91 5.79
N SER A 250 -30.55 -5.09 5.21
CA SER A 250 -31.32 -6.16 5.84
C SER A 250 -30.88 -7.56 5.40
N PRO A 251 -31.23 -8.63 6.16
CA PRO A 251 -31.00 -10.01 5.74
C PRO A 251 -31.51 -10.30 4.31
N HIS A 252 -32.68 -9.78 3.95
CA HIS A 252 -33.34 -10.07 2.68
C HIS A 252 -32.57 -9.56 1.45
N ASP A 253 -31.66 -8.59 1.63
CA ASP A 253 -30.86 -8.02 0.54
C ASP A 253 -29.63 -8.89 0.18
N ILE A 254 -29.25 -9.85 1.06
CA ILE A 254 -28.06 -10.70 0.86
C ILE A 254 -28.18 -11.59 -0.37
N ALA A 255 -29.37 -12.17 -0.60
CA ALA A 255 -29.56 -13.07 -1.73
C ALA A 255 -29.33 -12.37 -3.07
N ALA A 256 -29.76 -11.10 -3.19
CA ALA A 256 -29.53 -10.29 -4.38
C ALA A 256 -28.04 -9.95 -4.55
N TYR A 257 -27.36 -9.55 -3.47
CA TYR A 257 -25.91 -9.31 -3.48
C TYR A 257 -25.12 -10.53 -3.98
N LEU A 258 -25.45 -11.72 -3.46
CA LEU A 258 -24.74 -12.96 -3.78
C LEU A 258 -24.91 -13.44 -5.23
N GLN A 259 -25.93 -12.97 -5.97
CA GLN A 259 -26.10 -13.30 -7.39
C GLN A 259 -24.97 -12.72 -8.25
N GLY A 260 -24.42 -11.57 -7.86
CA GLY A 260 -23.32 -10.91 -8.58
C GLY A 260 -21.92 -11.34 -8.12
N MET A 261 -21.83 -12.17 -7.09
CA MET A 261 -20.56 -12.48 -6.42
C MET A 261 -20.28 -13.98 -6.50
N PRO A 262 -19.33 -14.45 -7.33
CA PRO A 262 -18.98 -15.88 -7.41
C PRO A 262 -18.06 -16.36 -6.27
N HIS A 263 -17.68 -15.47 -5.35
CA HIS A 263 -16.69 -15.70 -4.32
C HIS A 263 -17.17 -16.68 -3.25
N ALA A 264 -16.21 -17.43 -2.69
CA ALA A 264 -16.45 -18.45 -1.67
C ALA A 264 -16.44 -17.89 -0.24
N GLU A 265 -15.75 -16.77 0.00
CA GLU A 265 -15.58 -16.19 1.33
C GLU A 265 -15.73 -14.66 1.29
N PHE A 266 -16.21 -14.10 2.39
CA PHE A 266 -16.50 -12.69 2.56
C PHE A 266 -15.99 -12.18 3.90
N TYR A 267 -15.46 -10.96 3.91
CA TYR A 267 -15.34 -10.16 5.13
C TYR A 267 -16.66 -9.47 5.41
N VAL A 268 -17.11 -9.52 6.67
CA VAL A 268 -18.35 -8.90 7.15
C VAL A 268 -18.07 -8.11 8.41
N ALA A 269 -18.59 -6.89 8.48
CA ALA A 269 -18.55 -6.03 9.66
C ALA A 269 -19.84 -5.19 9.75
N ARG A 270 -20.18 -4.67 10.93
CA ARG A 270 -21.25 -3.66 11.02
C ARG A 270 -20.86 -2.39 10.27
N PHE A 271 -21.85 -1.73 9.68
CA PHE A 271 -21.66 -0.40 9.12
C PHE A 271 -21.63 0.64 10.25
N VAL A 272 -20.68 1.56 10.20
CA VAL A 272 -20.60 2.71 11.11
C VAL A 272 -20.95 3.96 10.31
N ASP A 273 -21.99 4.67 10.74
CA ASP A 273 -22.33 5.96 10.14
C ASP A 273 -21.43 7.04 10.72
N TYR A 274 -20.46 7.51 9.93
CA TYR A 274 -19.47 8.51 10.30
C TYR A 274 -19.68 9.84 9.55
N ARG A 275 -20.93 10.11 9.12
CA ARG A 275 -21.26 11.40 8.50
C ARG A 275 -20.97 12.54 9.47
N GLY A 276 -20.38 13.61 8.93
CA GLY A 276 -20.30 14.89 9.61
C GLY A 276 -21.67 15.54 9.77
N ALA A 277 -21.73 16.66 10.48
CA ALA A 277 -22.96 17.43 10.71
C ALA A 277 -23.61 17.95 9.41
N ASP A 278 -22.84 18.05 8.33
CA ASP A 278 -23.29 18.41 6.99
C ASP A 278 -23.86 17.22 6.19
N GLY A 279 -23.88 16.02 6.77
CA GLY A 279 -24.34 14.80 6.12
C GLY A 279 -23.34 14.18 5.14
N LEU A 280 -22.12 14.70 5.04
CA LEU A 280 -21.06 14.16 4.17
C LEU A 280 -20.09 13.28 4.95
N PHE A 281 -19.50 12.32 4.25
CA PHE A 281 -18.46 11.44 4.76
C PHE A 281 -17.08 12.00 4.44
N ARG A 282 -16.14 11.84 5.38
CA ARG A 282 -14.73 12.24 5.26
C ARG A 282 -13.82 11.04 5.48
N LYS A 283 -13.07 10.68 4.45
CA LYS A 283 -12.03 9.65 4.54
C LYS A 283 -10.66 10.31 4.51
N TYR A 284 -9.83 9.97 5.48
CA TYR A 284 -8.45 10.39 5.61
C TYR A 284 -7.54 9.21 5.27
N ARG A 285 -6.49 9.48 4.51
CA ARG A 285 -5.32 8.59 4.42
C ARG A 285 -4.18 9.19 5.21
N ILE A 286 -3.71 8.45 6.21
CA ILE A 286 -2.64 8.87 7.13
C ILE A 286 -1.59 7.79 7.17
N ILE A 287 -0.32 8.16 7.11
CA ILE A 287 0.81 7.24 7.26
C ILE A 287 1.43 7.46 8.63
N LEU A 288 1.63 6.39 9.39
CA LEU A 288 2.46 6.38 10.58
C LEU A 288 3.88 5.98 10.17
N ILE A 289 4.86 6.83 10.50
CA ILE A 289 6.30 6.58 10.28
C ILE A 289 6.98 6.71 11.64
N GLU A 290 7.56 5.62 12.15
CA GLU A 290 8.05 5.49 13.53
C GLU A 290 7.01 5.98 14.56
N GLY A 291 5.74 5.65 14.30
CA GLY A 291 4.57 6.03 15.11
C GLY A 291 4.10 7.48 14.99
N ARG A 292 4.81 8.34 14.25
CA ARG A 292 4.38 9.71 14.01
C ARG A 292 3.42 9.78 12.81
N PRO A 293 2.25 10.42 12.92
CA PRO A 293 1.29 10.53 11.83
C PRO A 293 1.67 11.62 10.80
N TYR A 294 1.44 11.31 9.53
CA TYR A 294 1.58 12.20 8.37
C TYR A 294 0.37 12.05 7.46
N VAL A 295 -0.24 13.16 7.06
CA VAL A 295 -1.39 13.14 6.15
C VAL A 295 -0.97 12.89 4.71
N SER A 296 -1.65 11.98 4.02
CA SER A 296 -1.59 11.83 2.57
C SER A 296 -2.68 12.64 1.87
N HIS A 297 -3.94 12.40 2.22
CA HIS A 297 -5.08 13.11 1.64
C HIS A 297 -6.34 13.03 2.50
N MET A 298 -7.31 13.90 2.22
CA MET A 298 -8.68 13.78 2.68
C MET A 298 -9.64 13.84 1.50
N ALA A 299 -10.55 12.88 1.41
CA ALA A 299 -11.60 12.84 0.42
C ALA A 299 -12.98 13.01 1.08
N ILE A 300 -13.85 13.80 0.45
CA ILE A 300 -15.20 14.09 0.94
C ILE A 300 -16.23 13.59 -0.05
N SER A 301 -17.25 12.88 0.41
CA SER A 301 -18.31 12.36 -0.47
C SER A 301 -19.67 12.30 0.21
N SER A 302 -20.74 12.34 -0.58
CA SER A 302 -22.09 12.01 -0.13
C SER A 302 -22.31 10.50 0.03
N HIS A 303 -21.42 9.69 -0.54
CA HIS A 303 -21.42 8.23 -0.41
C HIS A 303 -20.30 7.76 0.53
N TRP A 304 -20.57 6.73 1.31
CA TRP A 304 -19.69 6.27 2.40
C TRP A 304 -18.44 5.51 1.92
N MET A 305 -18.52 4.84 0.76
CA MET A 305 -17.39 4.10 0.18
C MET A 305 -16.51 5.07 -0.63
N ILE A 306 -15.54 5.67 0.06
CA ILE A 306 -14.70 6.73 -0.51
C ILE A 306 -13.36 6.19 -1.04
N HIS A 307 -13.11 6.49 -2.30
CA HIS A 307 -11.78 6.53 -2.91
C HIS A 307 -11.53 7.96 -3.39
N TYR A 308 -10.30 8.45 -3.31
CA TYR A 308 -10.02 9.83 -3.72
C TYR A 308 -10.49 10.12 -5.16
N LEU A 309 -10.31 9.14 -6.07
CA LEU A 309 -10.76 9.20 -7.46
C LEU A 309 -12.29 9.21 -7.63
N ASN A 310 -13.06 8.64 -6.71
CA ASN A 310 -14.53 8.58 -6.79
C ASN A 310 -15.23 9.71 -6.02
N ALA A 311 -14.48 10.48 -5.21
CA ALA A 311 -15.03 11.50 -4.32
C ALA A 311 -15.37 12.83 -5.03
N GLY A 312 -15.01 13.00 -6.31
CA GLY A 312 -15.28 14.23 -7.07
C GLY A 312 -14.51 15.44 -6.52
N MET A 313 -13.29 15.23 -6.01
CA MET A 313 -12.43 16.29 -5.46
C MET A 313 -11.98 17.29 -6.55
N THR A 314 -11.75 16.81 -7.77
CA THR A 314 -11.39 17.64 -8.94
C THR A 314 -12.50 18.62 -9.31
N ASP A 315 -13.76 18.26 -9.07
CA ASP A 315 -14.92 18.99 -9.57
C ASP A 315 -15.49 19.96 -8.54
N SER A 316 -15.06 19.88 -7.28
CA SER A 316 -15.57 20.72 -6.18
C SER A 316 -14.47 21.55 -5.52
N ALA A 317 -14.49 22.86 -5.80
CA ALA A 317 -13.59 23.82 -5.14
C ALA A 317 -13.79 23.89 -3.62
N GLU A 318 -15.03 23.68 -3.15
CA GLU A 318 -15.35 23.65 -1.73
C GLU A 318 -14.68 22.47 -1.01
N LYS A 319 -14.79 21.26 -1.58
CA LYS A 319 -14.11 20.07 -1.04
C LYS A 319 -12.59 20.24 -1.00
N ARG A 320 -12.00 20.82 -2.06
CA ARG A 320 -10.56 21.14 -2.09
C ARG A 320 -10.18 22.17 -1.04
N ALA A 321 -10.99 23.21 -0.85
CA ALA A 321 -10.74 24.21 0.19
C ALA A 321 -10.82 23.60 1.60
N GLU A 322 -11.69 22.61 1.82
CA GLU A 322 -11.76 21.87 3.07
C GLU A 322 -10.55 20.95 3.28
N GLU A 323 -10.15 20.18 2.28
CA GLU A 323 -8.91 19.38 2.34
C GLU A 323 -7.68 20.26 2.60
N ALA A 324 -7.59 21.43 1.96
CA ALA A 324 -6.52 22.39 2.19
C ALA A 324 -6.45 22.86 3.65
N ARG A 325 -7.60 23.20 4.25
CA ARG A 325 -7.68 23.60 5.67
C ARG A 325 -7.29 22.45 6.59
N PHE A 326 -7.80 21.25 6.32
CA PHE A 326 -7.47 20.05 7.08
C PHE A 326 -5.96 19.75 7.04
N MET A 327 -5.35 19.78 5.86
CA MET A 327 -3.90 19.54 5.73
C MET A 327 -3.07 20.62 6.43
N ALA A 328 -3.49 21.88 6.38
CA ALA A 328 -2.81 22.96 7.07
C ALA A 328 -2.88 22.82 8.60
N GLY A 329 -4.02 22.38 9.14
CA GLY A 329 -4.22 22.15 10.58
C GLY A 329 -3.84 20.74 11.06
N PHE A 330 -3.31 19.87 10.21
CA PHE A 330 -3.12 18.46 10.55
C PHE A 330 -2.21 18.26 11.77
N ASP A 331 -1.07 18.94 11.82
CA ASP A 331 -0.09 18.79 12.90
C ASP A 331 -0.50 19.43 14.22
N ASP A 332 -1.27 20.51 14.14
CA ASP A 332 -1.59 21.35 15.29
C ASP A 332 -2.97 21.01 15.89
N GLU A 333 -3.87 20.39 15.10
CA GLU A 333 -5.25 20.11 15.50
C GLU A 333 -5.58 18.61 15.40
N PHE A 334 -5.45 18.01 14.21
CA PHE A 334 -5.92 16.63 14.00
C PHE A 334 -5.03 15.60 14.70
N ALA A 335 -3.71 15.68 14.49
CA ALA A 335 -2.75 14.74 15.06
C ALA A 335 -2.71 14.77 16.59
N PRO A 336 -2.66 15.94 17.27
CA PRO A 336 -2.67 16.00 18.74
C PRO A 336 -3.97 15.49 19.34
N ARG A 337 -5.12 15.77 18.70
CA ARG A 337 -6.44 15.33 19.15
C ARG A 337 -6.59 13.81 19.10
N HIS A 338 -5.97 13.16 18.12
CA HIS A 338 -5.96 11.71 17.95
C HIS A 338 -4.68 11.04 18.46
N ALA A 339 -3.85 11.74 19.23
CA ALA A 339 -2.53 11.25 19.65
C ALA A 339 -2.60 9.90 20.41
N GLN A 340 -3.61 9.73 21.27
CA GLN A 340 -3.81 8.49 22.01
C GLN A 340 -4.17 7.31 21.10
N ALA A 341 -4.97 7.57 20.05
CA ALA A 341 -5.32 6.57 19.04
C ALA A 341 -4.09 6.16 18.22
N PHE A 342 -3.32 7.13 17.72
CA PHE A 342 -2.10 6.84 16.95
C PHE A 342 -1.06 6.08 17.77
N GLN A 343 -0.85 6.48 19.02
CA GLN A 343 0.03 5.74 19.94
C GLN A 343 -0.42 4.29 20.11
N ALA A 344 -1.72 4.06 20.36
CA ALA A 344 -2.24 2.71 20.52
C ALA A 344 -2.11 1.86 19.23
N ILE A 345 -2.29 2.47 18.06
CA ILE A 345 -2.07 1.79 16.77
C ILE A 345 -0.61 1.38 16.63
N THR A 346 0.33 2.31 16.90
CA THR A 346 1.77 2.04 16.81
C THR A 346 2.18 0.90 17.74
N GLU A 347 1.75 0.94 19.01
CA GLU A 347 2.11 -0.07 20.01
C GLU A 347 1.56 -1.46 19.66
N ARG A 348 0.34 -1.53 19.09
CA ARG A 348 -0.33 -2.80 18.82
C ARG A 348 0.02 -3.42 17.46
N LEU A 349 0.25 -2.60 16.44
CA LEU A 349 0.69 -3.09 15.12
C LEU A 349 2.20 -3.33 15.09
N GLY A 350 2.99 -2.46 15.75
CA GLY A 350 4.44 -2.62 15.84
C GLY A 350 5.16 -2.51 14.49
N LEU A 351 4.66 -1.68 13.57
CA LEU A 351 5.26 -1.43 12.25
C LEU A 351 5.98 -0.08 12.24
N ASP A 352 7.10 -0.02 11.51
CA ASP A 352 7.87 1.22 11.31
C ASP A 352 7.17 2.16 10.33
N TYR A 353 6.52 1.61 9.30
CA TYR A 353 5.74 2.30 8.29
C TYR A 353 4.39 1.60 8.09
N VAL A 354 3.28 2.29 8.35
CA VAL A 354 1.93 1.75 8.11
C VAL A 354 0.97 2.86 7.68
N GLY A 355 0.21 2.60 6.62
CA GLY A 355 -0.89 3.45 6.18
C GLY A 355 -2.20 3.10 6.87
N LEU A 356 -3.02 4.12 7.07
CA LEU A 356 -4.34 4.05 7.65
C LEU A 356 -5.34 4.76 6.73
N ASP A 357 -6.37 4.05 6.32
CA ASP A 357 -7.57 4.66 5.77
C ASP A 357 -8.60 4.74 6.90
N CYS A 358 -8.99 5.96 7.26
CA CYS A 358 -9.81 6.21 8.45
C CYS A 358 -10.82 7.34 8.25
N GLY A 359 -11.78 7.43 9.15
CA GLY A 359 -12.76 8.51 9.27
C GLY A 359 -12.82 9.01 10.70
N GLU A 360 -13.76 9.91 10.96
CA GLU A 360 -14.03 10.39 12.31
C GLU A 360 -15.50 10.19 12.66
N THR A 361 -15.74 9.54 13.79
CA THR A 361 -17.09 9.32 14.32
C THR A 361 -17.68 10.61 14.91
N ALA A 362 -19.00 10.66 15.05
CA ALA A 362 -19.67 11.83 15.64
C ALA A 362 -19.25 12.13 17.10
N ASP A 363 -18.80 11.11 17.86
CA ASP A 363 -18.24 11.25 19.21
C ASP A 363 -16.72 11.49 19.21
N GLY A 364 -16.10 11.67 18.04
CA GLY A 364 -14.72 12.13 17.89
C GLY A 364 -13.66 11.04 17.99
N LYS A 365 -14.03 9.75 17.92
CA LYS A 365 -13.06 8.65 17.77
C LYS A 365 -12.57 8.51 16.33
N LEU A 366 -11.33 8.08 16.18
CA LEU A 366 -10.75 7.70 14.90
C LEU A 366 -11.34 6.36 14.44
N LEU A 367 -12.15 6.39 13.38
CA LEU A 367 -12.75 5.19 12.79
C LEU A 367 -11.77 4.56 11.80
N ILE A 368 -11.26 3.37 12.08
CA ILE A 368 -10.32 2.68 11.18
C ILE A 368 -11.08 1.80 10.19
N PHE A 369 -10.87 2.02 8.90
CA PHE A 369 -11.41 1.18 7.83
C PHE A 369 -10.42 0.10 7.40
N GLU A 370 -9.14 0.47 7.35
CA GLU A 370 -8.05 -0.36 6.86
C GLU A 370 -6.72 0.15 7.42
N ALA A 371 -5.83 -0.79 7.75
CA ALA A 371 -4.43 -0.53 8.05
C ALA A 371 -3.61 -1.43 7.12
N ASP A 372 -2.66 -0.86 6.39
CA ASP A 372 -1.89 -1.60 5.39
C ASP A 372 -0.48 -1.01 5.24
N SER A 373 0.51 -1.82 4.88
CA SER A 373 1.87 -1.37 4.63
C SER A 373 2.06 -0.85 3.20
N ASP A 374 1.22 -1.26 2.25
CA ASP A 374 1.41 -1.01 0.82
C ASP A 374 0.58 0.15 0.24
N MET A 375 -0.05 0.95 1.11
CA MET A 375 -0.88 2.06 0.67
C MET A 375 -0.12 3.05 -0.23
N ILE A 376 -0.69 3.33 -1.42
CA ILE A 376 -0.12 4.29 -2.36
C ILE A 376 -0.13 5.70 -1.76
N VAL A 377 1.05 6.33 -1.79
CA VAL A 377 1.32 7.73 -1.45
C VAL A 377 2.25 8.31 -2.52
N HIS A 378 1.90 9.45 -3.09
CA HIS A 378 2.64 10.06 -4.20
C HIS A 378 2.49 11.58 -4.21
N ALA A 379 3.40 12.26 -4.93
CA ALA A 379 3.36 13.71 -5.16
C ALA A 379 3.07 14.03 -6.64
N MET A 380 2.06 13.38 -7.21
CA MET A 380 1.71 13.53 -8.65
C MET A 380 0.43 14.32 -8.90
N ASP A 381 -0.30 14.72 -7.85
CA ASP A 381 -1.46 15.59 -8.00
C ASP A 381 -1.10 16.94 -8.68
N PRO A 382 -1.92 17.44 -9.62
CA PRO A 382 -1.66 18.71 -10.30
C PRO A 382 -1.56 19.88 -9.32
N VAL A 383 -0.42 20.58 -9.33
CA VAL A 383 -0.11 21.65 -8.36
C VAL A 383 -1.01 22.86 -8.52
N ASP A 384 -1.46 23.15 -9.73
CA ASP A 384 -2.42 24.20 -10.03
C ASP A 384 -3.80 23.93 -9.41
N MET A 385 -4.19 22.66 -9.27
CA MET A 385 -5.46 22.24 -8.68
C MET A 385 -5.38 21.95 -7.18
N PHE A 386 -4.28 21.34 -6.72
CA PHE A 386 -4.04 20.88 -5.35
C PHE A 386 -2.72 21.44 -4.77
N PRO A 387 -2.52 22.77 -4.72
CA PRO A 387 -1.24 23.37 -4.36
C PRO A 387 -0.77 23.02 -2.93
N TYR A 388 -1.69 22.65 -2.05
CA TYR A 388 -1.44 22.33 -0.65
C TYR A 388 -0.90 20.91 -0.41
N LYS A 389 -0.98 20.00 -1.39
CA LYS A 389 -0.54 18.60 -1.23
C LYS A 389 0.97 18.42 -1.29
N GLN A 390 1.64 19.12 -2.21
CA GLN A 390 3.09 19.00 -2.41
C GLN A 390 3.91 19.25 -1.12
N PRO A 391 3.66 20.31 -0.33
CA PRO A 391 4.35 20.50 0.95
C PRO A 391 4.17 19.34 1.92
N GLN A 392 2.96 18.77 2.00
CA GLN A 392 2.68 17.62 2.88
C GLN A 392 3.41 16.36 2.41
N MET A 393 3.44 16.11 1.09
CA MET A 393 4.10 14.93 0.54
C MET A 393 5.62 15.00 0.77
N ARG A 394 6.23 16.17 0.56
CA ARG A 394 7.66 16.37 0.87
C ARG A 394 7.98 16.11 2.33
N LYS A 395 7.11 16.55 3.25
CA LYS A 395 7.28 16.29 4.68
C LYS A 395 7.21 14.79 5.00
N LEU A 396 6.25 14.07 4.41
CA LEU A 396 6.12 12.62 4.55
C LEU A 396 7.33 11.89 3.96
N PHE A 397 7.79 12.24 2.76
CA PHE A 397 8.95 11.62 2.11
C PHE A 397 10.25 11.89 2.88
N ALA A 398 10.43 13.11 3.40
CA ALA A 398 11.55 13.44 4.27
C ALA A 398 11.54 12.63 5.57
N ALA A 399 10.36 12.36 6.13
CA ALA A 399 10.21 11.50 7.31
C ALA A 399 10.53 10.03 6.98
N PHE A 400 10.08 9.53 5.83
CA PHE A 400 10.43 8.19 5.36
C PHE A 400 11.94 8.04 5.20
N ARG A 401 12.61 8.98 4.53
CA ARG A 401 14.08 9.02 4.42
C ARG A 401 14.72 9.05 5.82
N THR A 402 14.22 9.88 6.73
CA THR A 402 14.77 9.97 8.09
C THR A 402 14.70 8.64 8.84
N MET A 403 13.58 7.92 8.75
CA MET A 403 13.42 6.58 9.31
C MET A 403 14.47 5.59 8.76
N LEU A 404 14.74 5.62 7.45
CA LEU A 404 15.82 4.80 6.87
C LEU A 404 17.19 5.15 7.47
N GLY A 405 17.47 6.45 7.64
CA GLY A 405 18.71 6.92 8.26
C GLY A 405 18.86 6.48 9.72
N ASN A 406 17.78 6.60 10.49
CA ASN A 406 17.73 6.14 11.89
C ASN A 406 18.02 4.63 11.96
N ALA A 407 17.41 3.83 11.07
CA ALA A 407 17.64 2.40 10.99
C ALA A 407 19.11 2.07 10.68
N ALA A 408 19.67 2.68 9.64
CA ALA A 408 21.07 2.45 9.25
C ALA A 408 22.06 2.75 10.38
N MET A 409 21.83 3.81 11.18
CA MET A 409 22.69 4.16 12.31
C MET A 409 22.63 3.12 13.45
N ARG A 410 21.47 2.51 13.73
CA ARG A 410 21.34 1.44 14.74
C ARG A 410 22.27 0.24 14.45
N SER A 411 22.57 -0.02 13.17
CA SER A 411 23.51 -1.06 12.78
C SER A 411 24.96 -0.77 13.18
N ASN A 412 25.34 0.51 13.22
CA ASN A 412 26.73 0.93 13.45
C ASN A 412 27.10 1.02 14.94
N GLU A 413 26.10 1.09 15.83
CA GLU A 413 26.31 1.12 17.29
C GLU A 413 26.34 -0.29 17.91
N ALA A 414 25.87 -1.32 17.19
CA ALA A 414 25.82 -2.71 17.66
C ALA A 414 27.08 -3.54 17.30
N ILE A 415 28.04 -2.94 16.60
CA ILE A 415 29.36 -3.49 16.24
C ILE A 415 30.41 -2.80 17.10
#